data_AF-A0A2V8EUX6-F1
#
_entry.id   AF-A0A2V8EUX6-F1
#
_cell.length_a   1.000
_cell.length_b   1.000
_cell.length_c   1.000
_cell.angle_alpha   90.00
_cell.angle_beta   90.00
_cell.angle_gamma   90.00
#
_symmetry.space_group_name_H-M   'P 1'
#
loop_
_entity.id
_entity.type
_entity.pdbx_description
1 polymer ?
#
loop_
_entity_poly.entity_id
_entity_poly.type
_entity_poly.pdbx_seq_one_letter_code
_entity_poly.pdbx_strand_id
1 'polypeptide(L)'
;MRWLPLVTLLLSISSAQTPRGVDVSALTIGSPVVVAELDLGKLKGALRRIAWSPDGGELYVQTAEGSAAAPKLRHYIVAAAAGAAVAPAGDAPEWAEAYWAFKSDRFAPGVESMMIDVDQKYETLKFGTGSAGAADRASDPAGAGNINVAANVEKASESQKVHVVRLTLAGETISEFVNEAAVPGLMFGWGPRSSPAWSTDGSRIAWAQKGRGKKWTLVVADVRSEP
;
A
#
# COMPACT_ATOMS: atom_id res chain seq x y z
N MET A 1 -71.11 -8.32 -9.83
CA MET A 1 -70.16 -7.35 -10.42
C MET A 1 -68.99 -7.19 -9.47
N ARG A 2 -67.80 -7.61 -9.89
CA ARG A 2 -66.59 -7.68 -9.04
C ARG A 2 -65.97 -6.28 -8.95
N TRP A 3 -65.84 -5.74 -7.75
CA TRP A 3 -65.01 -4.56 -7.47
C TRP A 3 -63.53 -4.97 -7.54
N LEU A 4 -62.76 -4.34 -8.42
CA LEU A 4 -61.29 -4.39 -8.38
C LEU A 4 -60.81 -3.27 -7.44
N PRO A 5 -60.01 -3.57 -6.40
CA PRO A 5 -59.25 -2.54 -5.70
C PRO A 5 -58.08 -2.07 -6.56
N LEU A 6 -58.04 -0.76 -6.83
CA LEU A 6 -56.92 -0.06 -7.46
C LEU A 6 -55.76 -0.01 -6.44
N VAL A 7 -54.71 -0.79 -6.67
CA VAL A 7 -53.47 -0.72 -5.88
C VAL A 7 -52.63 0.42 -6.45
N THR A 8 -52.57 1.53 -5.73
CA THR A 8 -51.69 2.66 -6.06
C THR A 8 -50.27 2.33 -5.59
N LEU A 9 -49.39 1.97 -6.52
CA LEU A 9 -47.98 1.73 -6.27
C LEU A 9 -47.27 3.09 -6.10
N LEU A 10 -46.92 3.46 -4.87
CA LEU A 10 -46.05 4.60 -4.57
C LEU A 10 -44.61 4.22 -4.96
N LEU A 11 -44.14 4.75 -6.10
CA LEU A 11 -42.72 4.76 -6.44
C LEU A 11 -42.00 5.72 -5.48
N SER A 12 -41.34 5.19 -4.46
CA SER A 12 -40.33 5.91 -3.70
C SER A 12 -39.16 6.20 -4.63
N ILE A 13 -39.07 7.44 -5.13
CA ILE A 13 -37.87 7.95 -5.79
C ILE A 13 -36.83 8.11 -4.68
N SER A 14 -36.01 7.09 -4.46
CA SER A 14 -34.77 7.23 -3.71
C SER A 14 -33.88 8.18 -4.49
N SER A 15 -33.76 9.42 -4.01
CA SER A 15 -32.74 10.34 -4.48
C SER A 15 -31.38 9.68 -4.27
N ALA A 16 -30.74 9.25 -5.36
CA ALA A 16 -29.34 8.90 -5.33
C ALA A 16 -28.57 10.15 -4.86
N GLN A 17 -28.16 10.17 -3.59
CA GLN A 17 -27.19 11.16 -3.13
C GLN A 17 -25.95 10.94 -3.97
N THR A 18 -25.70 11.85 -4.90
CA THR A 18 -24.41 11.95 -5.57
C THR A 18 -23.36 11.98 -4.46
N PRO A 19 -22.37 11.08 -4.46
CA PRO A 19 -21.34 11.09 -3.43
C PRO A 19 -20.71 12.48 -3.47
N ARG A 20 -20.95 13.27 -2.41
CA ARG A 20 -20.29 14.56 -2.25
C ARG A 20 -18.80 14.23 -2.22
N GLY A 21 -18.03 14.85 -3.11
CA GLY A 21 -16.57 14.72 -3.08
C GLY A 21 -16.10 14.95 -1.65
N VAL A 22 -15.32 14.02 -1.11
CA VAL A 22 -14.77 14.15 0.24
C VAL A 22 -13.79 15.31 0.19
N ASP A 23 -14.16 16.45 0.78
CA ASP A 23 -13.26 17.58 0.95
C ASP A 23 -12.24 17.23 2.04
N VAL A 24 -11.13 16.65 1.59
CA VAL A 24 -9.99 16.29 2.45
C VAL A 24 -9.25 17.52 2.96
N SER A 25 -9.43 18.70 2.37
CA SER A 25 -8.78 19.94 2.83
C SER A 25 -9.36 20.46 4.14
N ALA A 26 -10.58 20.06 4.50
CA ALA A 26 -11.22 20.38 5.77
C ALA A 26 -10.81 19.46 6.94
N LEU A 27 -10.01 18.42 6.68
CA LEU A 27 -9.57 17.47 7.71
C LEU A 27 -8.39 18.02 8.50
N THR A 28 -8.56 18.08 9.81
CA THR A 28 -7.52 18.41 10.78
C THR A 28 -7.12 17.18 11.58
N ILE A 29 -5.83 17.05 11.87
CA ILE A 29 -5.28 15.98 12.70
C ILE A 29 -5.07 16.52 14.11
N GLY A 30 -5.70 15.87 15.09
CA GLY A 30 -5.56 16.19 16.50
C GLY A 30 -4.17 15.85 17.05
N SER A 31 -3.92 16.24 18.29
CA SER A 31 -2.64 15.96 18.96
C SER A 31 -2.37 14.45 19.02
N PRO A 32 -1.23 13.98 18.49
CA PRO A 32 -0.89 12.56 18.54
C PRO A 32 -0.69 12.04 19.97
N VAL A 33 -1.26 10.88 20.26
CA VAL A 33 -1.16 10.16 21.53
C VAL A 33 -0.30 8.92 21.33
N VAL A 34 0.69 8.73 22.21
CA VAL A 34 1.49 7.50 22.25
C VAL A 34 0.66 6.39 22.87
N VAL A 35 0.31 5.40 22.05
CA VAL A 35 -0.45 4.22 22.46
C VAL A 35 0.47 3.18 23.10
N ALA A 36 1.60 2.85 22.46
CA ALA A 36 2.52 1.85 23.01
C ALA A 36 3.95 2.05 22.52
N GLU A 37 4.94 1.60 23.31
CA GLU A 37 6.30 1.40 22.82
C GLU A 37 6.43 0.02 22.16
N LEU A 38 6.95 0.01 20.93
CA LEU A 38 7.27 -1.18 20.16
C LEU A 38 8.79 -1.39 20.17
N ASP A 39 9.28 -2.24 21.08
CA ASP A 39 10.68 -2.68 21.06
C ASP A 39 10.82 -3.85 20.07
N LEU A 40 11.20 -3.56 18.83
CA LEU A 40 11.38 -4.58 17.79
C LEU A 40 12.53 -5.56 18.09
N GLY A 41 13.40 -5.26 19.06
CA GLY A 41 14.37 -6.22 19.58
C GLY A 41 13.69 -7.33 20.39
N LYS A 42 12.67 -6.97 21.18
CA LYS A 42 11.84 -7.89 21.97
C LYS A 42 10.74 -8.54 21.14
N LEU A 43 10.08 -7.75 20.28
CA LEU A 43 9.00 -8.22 19.39
C LEU A 43 9.53 -9.03 18.20
N LYS A 44 10.83 -8.98 17.92
CA LYS A 44 11.54 -9.73 16.86
C LYS A 44 11.04 -9.41 15.44
N GLY A 45 11.99 -9.11 14.56
CA GLY A 45 11.68 -8.81 13.16
C GLY A 45 11.29 -7.35 12.91
N ALA A 46 11.00 -7.06 11.64
CA ALA A 46 10.59 -5.73 11.19
C ALA A 46 9.07 -5.58 11.26
N LEU A 47 8.60 -4.39 11.64
CA LEU A 47 7.18 -4.05 11.58
C LEU A 47 6.66 -4.18 10.15
N ARG A 48 5.52 -4.87 9.97
CA ARG A 48 4.94 -5.17 8.65
C ARG A 48 3.51 -4.69 8.50
N ARG A 49 2.66 -4.89 9.50
CA ARG A 49 1.23 -4.53 9.45
C ARG A 49 0.77 -3.84 10.73
N ILE A 50 -0.12 -2.87 10.57
CA ILE A 50 -0.97 -2.29 11.61
C ILE A 50 -2.41 -2.30 11.10
N ALA A 51 -3.34 -2.84 11.88
CA ALA A 51 -4.77 -2.87 11.57
C ALA A 51 -5.61 -2.46 12.79
N TRP A 52 -6.77 -1.84 12.54
CA TRP A 52 -7.73 -1.51 13.58
C TRP A 52 -8.75 -2.63 13.76
N SER A 53 -9.17 -2.87 15.00
CA SER A 53 -10.38 -3.63 15.26
C SER A 53 -11.61 -2.85 14.77
N PRO A 54 -12.73 -3.53 14.47
CA PRO A 54 -13.92 -2.88 13.92
C PRO A 54 -14.51 -1.79 14.82
N ASP A 55 -14.43 -1.97 16.14
CA ASP A 55 -14.85 -1.02 17.17
C ASP A 55 -13.82 0.09 17.42
N GLY A 56 -12.63 -0.01 16.83
CA GLY A 56 -11.51 0.88 17.05
C GLY A 56 -10.97 0.85 18.49
N GLY A 57 -11.26 -0.19 19.26
CA GLY A 57 -10.75 -0.38 20.62
C GLY A 57 -9.33 -0.96 20.65
N GLU A 58 -8.90 -1.62 19.58
CA GLU A 58 -7.66 -2.37 19.51
C GLU A 58 -6.91 -2.14 18.19
N LEU A 59 -5.60 -2.36 18.26
CA LEU A 59 -4.67 -2.36 17.14
C LEU A 59 -3.99 -3.71 17.05
N TYR A 60 -4.10 -4.35 15.90
CA TYR A 60 -3.29 -5.50 15.53
C TYR A 60 -1.96 -5.03 14.95
N VAL A 61 -0.86 -5.60 15.41
CA VAL A 61 0.49 -5.35 14.93
C VAL A 61 1.12 -6.66 14.48
N GLN A 62 1.71 -6.66 13.28
CA GLN A 62 2.48 -7.79 12.76
C GLN A 62 3.95 -7.41 12.59
N THR A 63 4.84 -8.29 13.02
CA THR A 63 6.26 -8.22 12.65
C THR A 63 6.67 -9.44 11.82
N ALA A 64 7.74 -9.30 11.05
CA ALA A 64 8.29 -10.33 10.19
C ALA A 64 9.79 -10.49 10.45
N GLU A 65 10.22 -11.71 10.74
CA GLU A 65 11.61 -12.12 10.92
C GLU A 65 12.07 -12.98 9.73
N GLY A 66 13.34 -12.92 9.36
CA GLY A 66 13.90 -13.74 8.27
C GLY A 66 13.79 -13.07 6.90
N SER A 67 13.82 -13.88 5.83
CA SER A 67 13.86 -13.37 4.46
C SER A 67 12.47 -12.95 3.98
N ALA A 68 12.43 -12.06 2.98
CA ALA A 68 11.17 -11.60 2.39
C ALA A 68 10.36 -12.73 1.72
N ALA A 69 11.04 -13.78 1.23
CA ALA A 69 10.41 -14.91 0.55
C ALA A 69 9.72 -15.90 1.51
N ALA A 70 10.21 -16.03 2.74
CA ALA A 70 9.64 -16.90 3.76
C ALA A 70 9.75 -16.26 5.15
N PRO A 71 9.02 -15.16 5.41
CA PRO A 71 9.10 -14.46 6.67
C PRO A 71 8.40 -15.26 7.77
N LYS A 72 9.03 -15.35 8.94
CA LYS A 72 8.37 -15.81 10.16
C LYS A 72 7.56 -14.65 10.74
N LEU A 73 6.24 -14.79 10.72
CA LEU A 73 5.31 -13.76 11.20
C LEU A 73 5.12 -13.86 12.72
N ARG A 74 4.97 -12.71 13.36
CA ARG A 74 4.58 -12.57 14.77
C ARG A 74 3.41 -11.63 14.87
N HIS A 75 2.51 -11.94 15.79
CA HIS A 75 1.20 -11.31 15.91
C HIS A 75 1.07 -10.69 17.29
N TYR A 76 0.55 -9.46 17.35
CA TYR A 76 0.39 -8.70 18.58
C TYR A 76 -0.92 -7.93 18.58
N ILE A 77 -1.51 -7.74 19.76
CA ILE A 77 -2.68 -6.90 20.01
C ILE A 77 -2.29 -5.82 21.01
N VAL A 78 -2.73 -4.60 20.74
CA VAL A 78 -2.50 -3.43 21.57
C VAL A 78 -3.84 -2.72 21.75
N ALA A 79 -4.26 -2.43 22.98
CA ALA A 79 -5.43 -1.57 23.17
C ALA A 79 -5.14 -0.17 22.60
N ALA A 80 -6.12 0.46 21.97
CA ALA A 80 -6.00 1.82 21.40
C ALA A 80 -6.09 2.91 22.49
N ALA A 81 -5.40 2.71 23.60
CA ALA A 81 -5.34 3.57 24.77
C ALA A 81 -3.89 3.98 25.06
N ALA A 82 -3.70 5.15 25.67
CA ALA A 82 -2.36 5.65 25.99
C ALA A 82 -1.60 4.70 26.93
N GLY A 83 -0.36 4.38 26.59
CA GLY A 83 0.50 3.50 27.39
C GLY A 83 0.05 2.04 27.47
N ALA A 84 -0.74 1.56 26.51
CA ALA A 84 -1.18 0.17 26.44
C ALA A 84 -0.02 -0.82 26.31
N ALA A 85 -0.21 -2.00 26.89
CA ALA A 85 0.72 -3.12 26.75
C ALA A 85 0.59 -3.77 25.38
N VAL A 86 1.72 -4.26 24.85
CA VAL A 86 1.76 -5.05 23.62
C VAL A 86 1.63 -6.52 24.00
N ALA A 87 0.45 -7.10 23.75
CA ALA A 87 0.16 -8.49 24.05
C ALA A 87 0.47 -9.39 22.85
N PRO A 88 1.16 -10.53 23.02
CA PRO A 88 1.34 -11.49 21.94
C PRO A 88 0.01 -12.15 21.59
N ALA A 89 -0.24 -12.34 20.30
CA ALA A 89 -1.32 -13.16 19.77
C ALA A 89 -0.74 -14.42 19.10
N GLY A 90 -1.51 -15.51 19.12
CA GLY A 90 -1.13 -16.75 18.44
C GLY A 90 -1.09 -16.56 16.92
N ASP A 91 -2.13 -15.94 16.38
CA ASP A 91 -2.33 -15.69 14.94
C ASP A 91 -2.96 -14.31 14.72
N ALA A 92 -3.18 -13.94 13.45
CA ALA A 92 -3.93 -12.74 13.11
C ALA A 92 -5.42 -12.95 13.43
N PRO A 93 -6.07 -12.01 14.15
CA PRO A 93 -7.52 -12.05 14.30
C PRO A 93 -8.21 -11.95 12.95
N GLU A 94 -9.40 -12.55 12.84
CA GLU A 94 -10.20 -12.53 11.60
C GLU A 94 -10.46 -11.09 11.11
N TRP A 95 -10.74 -10.17 12.03
CA TRP A 95 -10.94 -8.75 11.69
C TRP A 95 -9.70 -8.07 11.15
N ALA A 96 -8.49 -8.52 11.54
CA ALA A 96 -7.25 -7.95 11.03
C ALA A 96 -7.02 -8.39 9.58
N GLU A 97 -7.33 -9.65 9.25
CA GLU A 97 -7.30 -10.12 7.87
C GLU A 97 -8.38 -9.43 7.03
N ALA A 98 -9.59 -9.24 7.56
CA ALA A 98 -10.65 -8.48 6.90
C ALA A 98 -10.24 -7.01 6.64
N TYR A 99 -9.60 -6.36 7.61
CA TYR A 99 -9.04 -5.01 7.46
C TYR A 99 -7.99 -4.93 6.35
N TRP A 100 -7.11 -5.93 6.24
CA TRP A 100 -6.11 -5.97 5.18
C TRP A 100 -6.68 -6.36 3.83
N ALA A 101 -7.70 -7.22 3.77
CA ALA A 101 -8.44 -7.50 2.55
C ALA A 101 -9.08 -6.21 2.02
N PHE A 102 -9.76 -5.45 2.88
CA PHE A 102 -10.30 -4.12 2.58
C PHE A 102 -9.24 -3.14 2.06
N LYS A 103 -8.06 -3.08 2.70
CA LYS A 103 -6.95 -2.22 2.23
C LYS A 103 -6.35 -2.67 0.91
N SER A 104 -6.37 -3.96 0.63
CA SER A 104 -5.77 -4.55 -0.56
C SER A 104 -6.77 -4.67 -1.72
N ASP A 105 -8.00 -4.22 -1.51
CA ASP A 105 -9.07 -4.33 -2.50
C ASP A 105 -8.67 -3.57 -3.77
N ARG A 106 -9.14 -4.07 -4.91
CA ARG A 106 -8.97 -3.41 -6.21
C ARG A 106 -9.78 -2.12 -6.27
N PHE A 107 -10.91 -2.06 -5.59
CA PHE A 107 -11.78 -0.88 -5.52
C PHE A 107 -11.54 -0.11 -4.24
N ALA A 108 -11.59 1.22 -4.34
CA ALA A 108 -11.47 2.08 -3.18
C ALA A 108 -12.67 1.84 -2.28
N PRO A 109 -12.44 1.55 -0.99
CA PRO A 109 -13.54 1.37 -0.09
C PRO A 109 -14.40 2.62 0.02
N GLY A 110 -15.71 2.46 -0.16
CA GLY A 110 -16.69 3.55 -0.11
C GLY A 110 -16.75 4.43 -1.35
N VAL A 111 -15.93 4.18 -2.38
CA VAL A 111 -15.95 4.91 -3.66
C VAL A 111 -15.86 3.90 -4.81
N GLU A 112 -16.99 3.31 -5.20
CA GLU A 112 -17.07 2.27 -6.25
C GLU A 112 -16.49 2.71 -7.60
N SER A 113 -16.45 4.01 -7.88
CA SER A 113 -15.88 4.57 -9.11
C SER A 113 -14.35 4.62 -9.13
N MET A 114 -13.68 4.37 -8.01
CA MET A 114 -12.23 4.53 -7.87
C MET A 114 -11.59 3.15 -7.77
N MET A 115 -10.78 2.79 -8.78
CA MET A 115 -10.22 1.45 -8.96
C MET A 115 -8.74 1.55 -9.28
N ILE A 116 -7.92 0.67 -8.70
CA ILE A 116 -6.55 0.43 -9.14
C ILE A 116 -6.59 -0.65 -10.23
N ASP A 117 -6.36 -0.26 -11.47
CA ASP A 117 -6.19 -1.22 -12.56
C ASP A 117 -4.80 -1.86 -12.51
N VAL A 118 -4.69 -3.09 -13.01
CA VAL A 118 -3.46 -3.89 -13.02
C VAL A 118 -3.29 -4.43 -14.44
N ASP A 119 -2.36 -3.85 -15.20
CA ASP A 119 -2.00 -4.33 -16.53
C ASP A 119 -0.72 -5.18 -16.43
N GLN A 120 -0.72 -6.39 -17.00
CA GLN A 120 0.41 -7.33 -16.95
C GLN A 120 0.78 -7.74 -18.36
N LYS A 121 1.99 -7.38 -18.81
CA LYS A 121 2.46 -7.67 -20.18
C LYS A 121 3.95 -7.99 -20.21
N TYR A 122 4.35 -8.80 -21.18
CA TYR A 122 5.77 -8.99 -21.50
C TYR A 122 6.21 -7.90 -22.47
N GLU A 123 7.17 -7.08 -22.04
CA GLU A 123 7.73 -5.99 -22.83
C GLU A 123 9.16 -6.32 -23.25
N THR A 124 9.55 -5.78 -24.40
CA THR A 124 10.91 -5.91 -24.92
C THR A 124 11.64 -4.61 -24.65
N LEU A 125 12.49 -4.57 -23.62
CA LEU A 125 13.28 -3.38 -23.33
C LEU A 125 14.46 -3.30 -24.31
N LYS A 126 14.55 -2.19 -25.05
CA LYS A 126 15.74 -1.80 -25.80
C LYS A 126 16.55 -0.85 -24.93
N PHE A 127 17.69 -1.29 -24.41
CA PHE A 127 18.64 -0.36 -23.82
C PHE A 127 19.18 0.52 -24.94
N GLY A 128 18.91 1.82 -24.87
CA GLY A 128 19.52 2.79 -25.77
C GLY A 128 21.04 2.78 -25.56
N THR A 129 21.81 2.83 -26.65
CA THR A 129 23.27 2.97 -26.67
C THR A 129 23.69 4.36 -26.17
N GLY A 130 23.37 4.67 -24.91
CA GLY A 130 23.73 5.90 -24.24
C GLY A 130 24.90 5.68 -23.29
N SER A 131 26.09 6.13 -23.71
CA SER A 131 27.30 6.27 -22.87
C SER A 131 28.18 5.04 -22.67
N ALA A 132 28.66 4.43 -23.77
CA ALA A 132 29.82 3.53 -23.75
C ALA A 132 31.10 4.23 -24.29
N GLY A 133 31.34 5.49 -23.93
CA GLY A 133 32.44 6.26 -24.56
C GLY A 133 33.11 7.36 -23.74
N ALA A 134 32.89 7.46 -22.44
CA ALA A 134 33.42 8.59 -21.65
C ALA A 134 34.30 8.22 -20.44
N ALA A 135 34.53 6.94 -20.13
CA ALA A 135 35.28 6.55 -18.93
C ALA A 135 36.69 5.97 -19.16
N ASP A 136 37.02 5.48 -20.36
CA ASP A 136 38.29 4.75 -20.56
C ASP A 136 39.36 5.55 -21.36
N ARG A 137 39.34 6.89 -21.30
CA ARG A 137 40.48 7.70 -21.78
C ARG A 137 41.59 7.77 -20.74
N ALA A 138 42.07 6.63 -20.28
CA ALA A 138 43.30 6.56 -19.52
C ALA A 138 43.86 5.14 -19.57
N SER A 139 44.38 4.73 -20.74
CA SER A 139 45.57 3.86 -20.90
C SER A 139 45.78 3.51 -22.39
N ASP A 140 46.98 3.84 -22.87
CA ASP A 140 47.67 3.41 -24.09
C ASP A 140 47.35 4.00 -25.49
N PRO A 141 48.36 4.61 -26.17
CA PRO A 141 48.25 5.20 -27.50
C PRO A 141 48.83 4.26 -28.59
N ALA A 142 48.18 3.15 -28.92
CA ALA A 142 48.50 2.38 -30.12
C ALA A 142 47.41 1.36 -30.44
N GLY A 143 46.46 1.72 -31.32
CA GLY A 143 45.48 0.78 -31.85
C GLY A 143 44.08 1.38 -31.94
N ALA A 144 43.89 2.38 -32.81
CA ALA A 144 42.57 2.84 -33.18
C ALA A 144 41.86 1.76 -34.04
N GLY A 145 41.37 0.72 -33.36
CA GLY A 145 40.43 -0.25 -33.92
C GLY A 145 39.07 0.44 -34.11
N ASN A 146 38.62 0.48 -35.35
CA ASN A 146 37.42 1.18 -35.79
C ASN A 146 36.17 0.70 -35.00
N ILE A 147 35.43 1.63 -34.39
CA ILE A 147 34.26 1.40 -33.52
C ILE A 147 33.05 0.80 -34.29
N ASN A 148 33.14 0.70 -35.62
CA ASN A 148 32.06 0.27 -36.50
C ASN A 148 32.10 -1.22 -36.87
N VAL A 149 32.26 -2.13 -35.90
CA VAL A 149 32.08 -3.56 -36.16
C VAL A 149 30.62 -3.93 -35.88
N ALA A 150 29.85 -4.21 -36.93
CA ALA A 150 28.42 -4.57 -36.86
C ALA A 150 28.12 -5.66 -35.81
N ALA A 151 29.04 -6.60 -35.60
CA ALA A 151 28.93 -7.67 -34.62
C ALA A 151 28.77 -7.20 -33.15
N ASN A 152 29.23 -5.99 -32.81
CA ASN A 152 29.04 -5.41 -31.47
C ASN A 152 27.71 -4.64 -31.35
N VAL A 153 27.16 -4.14 -32.46
CA VAL A 153 25.83 -3.50 -32.50
C VAL A 153 24.74 -4.55 -32.37
N GLU A 154 24.92 -5.74 -32.96
CA GLU A 154 23.99 -6.87 -32.80
C GLU A 154 23.95 -7.39 -31.34
N LYS A 155 25.10 -7.51 -30.65
CA LYS A 155 25.14 -7.91 -29.23
C LYS A 155 24.59 -6.83 -28.28
N ALA A 156 24.74 -5.55 -28.62
CA ALA A 156 24.10 -4.45 -27.89
C ALA A 156 22.57 -4.39 -28.11
N SER A 157 22.03 -5.21 -29.01
CA SER A 157 20.61 -5.33 -29.32
C SER A 157 19.95 -6.58 -28.71
N GLU A 158 20.58 -7.20 -27.70
CA GLU A 158 19.94 -8.25 -26.91
C GLU A 158 18.76 -7.66 -26.13
N SER A 159 17.61 -7.69 -26.78
CA SER A 159 16.37 -7.16 -26.25
C SER A 159 15.84 -8.12 -25.21
N GLN A 160 15.93 -7.75 -23.93
CA GLN A 160 15.44 -8.61 -22.86
C GLN A 160 13.92 -8.53 -22.80
N LYS A 161 13.24 -9.67 -22.95
CA LYS A 161 11.83 -9.79 -22.62
C LYS A 161 11.68 -9.72 -21.11
N VAL A 162 11.02 -8.70 -20.61
CA VAL A 162 10.75 -8.48 -19.19
C VAL A 162 9.25 -8.54 -18.94
N HIS A 163 8.85 -9.11 -17.82
CA HIS A 163 7.46 -9.07 -17.36
C HIS A 163 7.23 -7.74 -16.65
N VAL A 164 6.28 -6.93 -17.11
CA VAL A 164 5.96 -5.63 -16.52
C VAL A 164 4.54 -5.65 -15.99
N VAL A 165 4.38 -5.24 -14.73
CA VAL A 165 3.07 -4.99 -14.11
C VAL A 165 2.92 -3.49 -13.88
N ARG A 166 1.92 -2.87 -14.49
CA ARG A 166 1.58 -1.46 -14.26
C ARG A 166 0.30 -1.34 -13.46
N LEU A 167 0.34 -0.46 -12.47
CA LEU A 167 -0.84 -0.06 -11.71
C LEU A 167 -1.31 1.29 -12.21
N THR A 168 -2.58 1.40 -12.55
CA THR A 168 -3.16 2.69 -12.95
C THR A 168 -4.34 3.08 -12.07
N LEU A 169 -4.49 4.37 -11.82
CA LEU A 169 -5.61 4.94 -11.07
C LEU A 169 -6.18 6.08 -11.91
N ALA A 170 -7.47 6.02 -12.22
CA ALA A 170 -8.12 7.01 -13.10
C ALA A 170 -7.40 7.20 -14.46
N GLY A 171 -6.79 6.13 -14.99
CA GLY A 171 -6.06 6.15 -16.27
C GLY A 171 -4.59 6.59 -16.18
N GLU A 172 -4.12 7.04 -15.02
CA GLU A 172 -2.73 7.46 -14.79
C GLU A 172 -1.92 6.34 -14.14
N THR A 173 -0.69 6.13 -14.60
CA THR A 173 0.21 5.11 -14.01
C THR A 173 0.72 5.59 -12.65
N ILE A 174 0.35 4.85 -11.60
CA ILE A 174 0.77 5.15 -10.21
C ILE A 174 1.94 4.29 -9.75
N SER A 175 2.22 3.15 -10.41
CA SER A 175 3.38 2.30 -10.11
C SER A 175 3.70 1.34 -11.27
N GLU A 176 4.96 0.93 -11.39
CA GLU A 176 5.43 -0.09 -12.33
C GLU A 176 6.35 -1.10 -11.61
N PHE A 177 6.17 -2.39 -11.88
CA PHE A 177 7.00 -3.49 -11.37
C PHE A 177 7.58 -4.28 -12.53
N VAL A 178 8.90 -4.50 -12.54
CA VAL A 178 9.60 -5.21 -13.63
C VAL A 178 10.19 -6.51 -13.08
N ASN A 179 9.77 -7.63 -13.68
CA ASN A 179 10.08 -9.00 -13.25
C ASN A 179 9.74 -9.30 -11.78
N GLU A 180 8.83 -8.50 -11.21
CA GLU A 180 8.32 -8.63 -9.85
C GLU A 180 6.78 -8.65 -9.88
N ALA A 181 6.17 -9.41 -8.99
CA ALA A 181 4.72 -9.46 -8.87
C ALA A 181 4.22 -8.25 -8.06
N ALA A 182 3.19 -7.56 -8.55
CA ALA A 182 2.51 -6.56 -7.75
C ALA A 182 1.68 -7.25 -6.65
N VAL A 183 2.09 -7.10 -5.38
CA VAL A 183 1.41 -7.73 -4.24
C VAL A 183 0.41 -6.75 -3.58
N PRO A 184 -0.92 -7.03 -3.65
CA PRO A 184 -1.94 -6.22 -2.97
C PRO A 184 -1.68 -6.13 -1.46
N GLY A 185 -1.94 -4.97 -0.86
CA GLY A 185 -1.76 -4.71 0.58
C GLY A 185 -0.32 -4.53 1.04
N LEU A 186 0.67 -4.85 0.21
CA LEU A 186 2.09 -4.68 0.49
C LEU A 186 2.74 -3.63 -0.43
N MET A 187 2.38 -3.66 -1.71
CA MET A 187 2.94 -2.81 -2.75
C MET A 187 1.93 -1.77 -3.26
N PHE A 188 0.64 -2.08 -3.20
CA PHE A 188 -0.44 -1.17 -3.53
C PHE A 188 -1.70 -1.50 -2.72
N GLY A 189 -2.57 -0.52 -2.56
CA GLY A 189 -3.79 -0.63 -1.77
C GLY A 189 -4.32 0.75 -1.42
N TRP A 190 -5.42 0.78 -0.70
CA TRP A 190 -6.08 1.99 -0.28
C TRP A 190 -5.56 2.39 1.10
N GLY A 191 -5.07 3.63 1.20
CA GLY A 191 -4.31 4.12 2.34
C GLY A 191 -2.78 3.93 2.17
N PRO A 192 -1.97 4.81 2.77
CA PRO A 192 -0.55 4.91 2.46
C PRO A 192 0.26 3.67 2.88
N ARG A 193 1.30 3.38 2.08
CA ARG A 193 2.28 2.32 2.30
C ARG A 193 3.01 2.59 3.63
N SER A 194 2.96 1.61 4.54
CA SER A 194 3.51 1.70 5.91
C SER A 194 3.01 2.91 6.72
N SER A 195 1.74 2.87 7.13
CA SER A 195 1.11 3.89 7.98
C SER A 195 0.85 5.25 7.30
N PRO A 196 -0.17 6.01 7.73
CA PRO A 196 -1.17 5.67 8.77
C PRO A 196 -2.22 4.62 8.39
N ALA A 197 -2.58 3.81 9.38
CA ALA A 197 -3.75 2.94 9.41
C ALA A 197 -4.96 3.73 9.91
N TRP A 198 -5.98 3.88 9.08
CA TRP A 198 -7.24 4.53 9.44
C TRP A 198 -8.14 3.58 10.22
N SER A 199 -8.82 4.08 11.25
CA SER A 199 -9.91 3.37 11.92
C SER A 199 -11.08 3.19 10.96
N THR A 200 -11.91 2.17 11.20
CA THR A 200 -13.03 1.80 10.31
C THR A 200 -14.03 2.94 10.11
N ASP A 201 -14.21 3.77 11.14
CA ASP A 201 -15.09 4.94 11.16
C ASP A 201 -14.42 6.22 10.60
N GLY A 202 -13.15 6.15 10.21
CA GLY A 202 -12.38 7.29 9.70
C GLY A 202 -12.03 8.36 10.73
N SER A 203 -12.39 8.17 12.02
CA SER A 203 -12.20 9.18 13.06
C SER A 203 -10.78 9.23 13.62
N ARG A 204 -9.95 8.22 13.35
CA ARG A 204 -8.60 8.08 13.90
C ARG A 204 -7.62 7.51 12.89
N ILE A 205 -6.36 7.90 13.04
CA ILE A 205 -5.21 7.36 12.31
C ILE A 205 -4.19 6.79 13.29
N ALA A 206 -3.60 5.63 12.98
CA ALA A 206 -2.54 4.99 13.73
C ALA A 206 -1.27 4.84 12.89
N TRP A 207 -0.10 5.14 13.43
CA TRP A 207 1.17 4.91 12.73
C TRP A 207 2.28 4.51 13.71
N ALA A 208 3.30 3.84 13.19
CA ALA A 208 4.51 3.59 13.95
C ALA A 208 5.56 4.65 13.61
N GLN A 209 6.06 5.34 14.63
CA GLN A 209 7.14 6.30 14.52
C GLN A 209 8.45 5.64 14.94
N LYS A 210 9.48 5.77 14.10
CA LYS A 210 10.79 5.20 14.41
C LYS A 210 11.51 6.08 15.44
N GLY A 211 11.90 5.47 16.56
CA GLY A 211 12.78 6.08 17.55
C GLY A 211 14.25 5.73 17.32
N ARG A 212 15.04 5.71 18.39
CA ARG A 212 16.45 5.29 18.32
C ARG A 212 16.57 3.76 18.23
N GLY A 213 17.37 3.28 17.28
CA GLY A 213 17.68 1.86 17.14
C GLY A 213 16.45 1.02 16.79
N LYS A 214 16.15 0.01 17.63
CA LYS A 214 15.01 -0.90 17.47
C LYS A 214 13.75 -0.45 18.21
N LYS A 215 13.78 0.71 18.86
CA LYS A 215 12.61 1.28 19.54
C LYS A 215 11.75 2.06 18.56
N TRP A 216 10.49 1.71 18.52
CA TRP A 216 9.45 2.39 17.77
C TRP A 216 8.33 2.77 18.72
N THR A 217 7.49 3.70 18.31
CA THR A 217 6.34 4.15 19.08
C THR A 217 5.10 4.01 18.22
N LEU A 218 4.10 3.30 18.71
CA LEU A 218 2.78 3.25 18.11
C LEU A 218 2.01 4.49 18.56
N VAL A 219 1.56 5.29 17.61
CA VAL A 219 0.93 6.59 17.82
C VAL A 219 -0.44 6.58 17.17
N VAL A 220 -1.41 7.22 17.82
CA VAL A 220 -2.75 7.45 17.29
C VAL A 220 -3.07 8.94 17.33
N ALA A 221 -3.74 9.47 16.32
CA ALA A 221 -4.33 10.80 16.35
C ALA A 221 -5.79 10.76 15.88
N ASP A 222 -6.60 11.63 16.48
CA ASP A 222 -7.96 11.88 16.00
C ASP A 222 -7.93 12.66 14.69
N VAL A 223 -8.92 12.41 13.85
CA VAL A 223 -9.20 13.14 12.62
C VAL A 223 -10.54 13.83 12.79
N ARG A 224 -10.58 15.14 12.53
CA ARG A 224 -11.78 15.96 12.67
C ARG A 224 -11.98 16.76 11.38
N SER A 225 -13.19 16.79 10.86
CA SER A 225 -13.56 17.83 9.89
C SER A 225 -13.94 19.10 10.65
N GLU A 226 -13.37 20.25 10.27
CA GLU A 226 -13.99 21.52 10.67
C GLU A 226 -15.39 21.61 10.04
N PRO A 227 -16.39 22.16 10.76
CA PRO A 227 -17.74 22.38 10.24
C PRO A 227 -17.80 23.46 9.15
#